data_AF-A0A7X8M0Y0-F1
#
_entry.id   AF-A0A7X8M0Y0-F1
#
_cell.length_a   1.000
_cell.length_b   1.000
_cell.length_c   1.000
_cell.angle_alpha   90.00
_cell.angle_beta   90.00
_cell.angle_gamma   90.00
#
_symmetry.space_group_name_H-M   'P 1'
#
loop_
_entity.id
_entity.type
_entity.pdbx_description
1 polymer ?
#
loop_
_entity_poly.entity_id
_entity_poly.type
_entity_poly.pdbx_seq_one_letter_code
_entity_poly.pdbx_strand_id
1 'polypeptide(L)'
;MRNILSKLLVFICVIVLATGSTLSVSASESKALDSKQLPTPAVNFDKDAVAEFKLELTQVSNNAPLSKGVDIEEIKKGLQSTSSSKDGTDNVSPQTLTDPYEPNDDSGTAATISYNQYTYANIGTAIDQDWYKINLTVSSDPDEIVAFLLKDIPAGCDYDLYIFDPNFNYAASQNPGNADERIYIDVQTSGTWYVVVVPYSGYNDNANYKLFVGDAWQNGTTGWMPTNLTFNFTSSNVGTILPYQIFDLSYDASIPDSAVVRYIQIDSTGTGNWGNQVKYLYSAQTDTWYETFVGLDYVLDIPEDTLYVKQQWPITTKIQYLYTPIATWTPNIYFAYKYIIE
;
A
#
# COMPACT_ATOMS: atom_id res chain seq x y z
N MET A 1 -6.68 83.39 38.21
CA MET A 1 -6.13 83.99 39.44
C MET A 1 -4.81 83.30 39.78
N ARG A 2 -3.71 84.07 39.76
CA ARG A 2 -2.34 83.86 40.30
C ARG A 2 -1.62 82.53 39.97
N ASN A 3 -0.60 82.53 39.10
CA ASN A 3 0.83 82.86 39.34
C ASN A 3 1.49 81.91 40.37
N ILE A 4 2.69 81.30 40.23
CA ILE A 4 3.86 81.44 39.34
C ILE A 4 4.94 80.39 39.82
N LEU A 5 5.89 80.00 38.94
CA LEU A 5 7.27 79.48 39.17
C LEU A 5 7.60 78.00 39.57
N SER A 6 8.14 77.28 38.58
CA SER A 6 9.47 76.62 38.45
C SER A 6 10.19 75.80 39.56
N LYS A 7 10.67 74.63 39.11
CA LYS A 7 11.96 73.91 39.36
C LYS A 7 12.13 72.98 40.58
N LEU A 8 12.20 71.69 40.22
CA LEU A 8 13.25 70.70 40.50
C LEU A 8 13.59 70.37 41.97
N LEU A 9 13.16 69.19 42.42
CA LEU A 9 13.90 68.38 43.39
C LEU A 9 13.90 66.92 42.93
N VAL A 10 15.10 66.42 42.66
CA VAL A 10 15.39 65.01 42.40
C VAL A 10 15.36 64.28 43.73
N PHE A 11 14.59 63.20 43.83
CA PHE A 11 14.81 62.18 44.84
C PHE A 11 14.80 60.80 44.17
N ILE A 12 15.97 60.19 44.18
CA ILE A 12 16.26 58.81 43.80
C ILE A 12 15.52 57.91 44.78
N CYS A 13 14.59 57.08 44.30
CA CYS A 13 14.07 55.97 45.11
C CYS A 13 14.67 54.67 44.59
N VAL A 14 15.39 54.05 45.51
CA VAL A 14 16.27 52.89 45.36
C VAL A 14 15.48 51.63 45.03
N ILE A 15 16.01 50.87 44.08
CA ILE A 15 15.61 49.51 43.72
C ILE A 15 15.72 48.61 44.95
N VAL A 16 14.61 48.06 45.42
CA VAL A 16 14.62 46.88 46.30
C VAL A 16 14.57 45.65 45.40
N LEU A 17 15.70 44.96 45.29
CA LEU A 17 15.79 43.58 44.82
C LEU A 17 15.06 42.67 45.82
N ALA A 18 13.84 42.27 45.48
CA ALA A 18 13.27 41.04 46.00
C ALA A 18 13.41 40.00 44.89
N THR A 19 14.29 39.03 45.09
CA THR A 19 14.43 37.82 44.27
C THR A 19 13.14 37.02 44.37
N GLY A 20 12.16 37.34 43.53
CA GLY A 20 11.09 36.43 43.18
C GLY A 20 11.67 35.44 42.18
N SER A 21 12.03 34.25 42.63
CA SER A 21 12.26 33.12 41.75
C SER A 21 11.04 32.99 40.85
N THR A 22 11.19 33.25 39.56
CA THR A 22 10.25 32.77 38.56
C THR A 22 10.32 31.25 38.66
N LEU A 23 9.35 30.64 39.33
CA LEU A 23 9.07 29.24 39.12
C LEU A 23 8.63 29.14 37.66
N SER A 24 9.57 28.74 36.80
CA SER A 24 9.22 28.11 35.55
C SER A 24 8.37 26.91 35.94
N VAL A 25 7.05 26.99 35.73
CA VAL A 25 6.22 25.81 35.66
C VAL A 25 6.64 25.10 34.39
N SER A 26 7.67 24.27 34.51
CA SER A 26 7.86 23.13 33.63
C SER A 26 6.68 22.22 33.88
N ALA A 27 5.69 22.22 32.99
CA ALA A 27 4.79 21.08 32.88
C ALA A 27 5.65 19.89 32.45
N SER A 28 6.15 19.12 33.41
CA SER A 28 6.50 17.75 33.10
C SER A 28 5.17 17.03 32.91
N GLU A 29 4.85 16.66 31.67
CA GLU A 29 3.91 15.57 31.44
C GLU A 29 4.53 14.32 32.06
N SER A 30 4.24 14.08 33.34
CA SER A 30 4.51 12.79 33.92
C SER A 30 3.52 11.82 33.27
N LYS A 31 3.95 11.09 32.24
CA LYS A 31 3.34 9.82 31.82
C LYS A 31 3.50 8.84 32.99
N ALA A 32 2.64 8.99 33.99
CA ALA A 32 2.43 8.05 35.08
C ALA A 32 0.96 8.15 35.49
N LEU A 33 0.07 7.98 34.51
CA LEU A 33 -1.28 7.53 34.78
C LEU A 33 -1.21 6.02 34.86
N ASP A 34 -1.38 5.52 36.09
CA ASP A 34 -1.68 4.14 36.47
C ASP A 34 -2.28 3.34 35.30
N SER A 35 -1.42 2.66 34.52
CA SER A 35 -1.85 1.89 33.37
C SER A 35 -2.47 0.62 33.91
N LYS A 36 -3.75 0.69 34.29
CA LYS A 36 -4.57 -0.51 34.33
C LYS A 36 -4.50 -1.11 32.93
N GLN A 37 -3.63 -2.09 32.74
CA GLN A 37 -3.42 -2.78 31.47
C GLN A 37 -4.81 -3.17 30.96
N LEU A 38 -5.16 -2.64 29.79
CA LEU A 38 -6.41 -3.00 29.12
C LEU A 38 -6.44 -4.53 29.02
N PRO A 39 -7.59 -5.18 29.33
CA PRO A 39 -7.67 -6.62 29.23
C PRO A 39 -7.35 -7.03 27.79
N THR A 40 -6.54 -8.07 27.62
CA THR A 40 -6.29 -8.66 26.31
C THR A 40 -7.61 -9.18 25.75
N PRO A 41 -8.07 -8.68 24.60
CA PRO A 41 -9.27 -9.18 23.95
C PRO A 41 -9.21 -10.68 23.69
N ALA A 42 -10.32 -11.38 23.92
CA ALA A 42 -10.46 -12.80 23.56
C ALA A 42 -10.75 -12.92 22.05
N VAL A 43 -9.74 -12.63 21.22
CA VAL A 43 -9.75 -12.80 19.77
C VAL A 43 -8.60 -13.71 19.38
N ASN A 44 -8.87 -14.65 18.47
CA ASN A 44 -7.84 -15.48 17.89
C ASN A 44 -7.41 -14.81 16.59
N PHE A 45 -6.24 -14.16 16.59
CA PHE A 45 -5.61 -13.78 15.33
C PHE A 45 -4.99 -15.05 14.76
N ASP A 46 -5.62 -15.54 13.70
CA ASP A 46 -5.06 -16.63 12.95
C ASP A 46 -3.79 -16.13 12.26
N LYS A 47 -2.67 -16.28 12.98
CA LYS A 47 -1.35 -15.95 12.48
C LYS A 47 -1.05 -16.73 11.21
N ASP A 48 -1.64 -17.92 11.03
CA ASP A 48 -1.43 -18.76 9.87
C ASP A 48 -2.20 -18.23 8.65
N ALA A 49 -3.39 -17.66 8.84
CA ALA A 49 -4.16 -16.99 7.77
C ALA A 49 -3.51 -15.70 7.23
N VAL A 50 -2.63 -15.08 8.02
CA VAL A 50 -1.93 -13.82 7.66
C VAL A 50 -0.45 -14.06 7.31
N ALA A 51 0.12 -15.19 7.72
CA ALA A 51 1.52 -15.57 7.46
C ALA A 51 1.81 -15.94 6.00
N GLU A 52 0.80 -16.00 5.12
CA GLU A 52 1.00 -16.45 3.75
C GLU A 52 1.61 -15.37 2.84
N PHE A 53 1.52 -14.09 3.18
CA PHE A 53 2.08 -13.05 2.30
C PHE A 53 3.55 -12.76 2.62
N LYS A 54 4.44 -13.42 1.87
CA LYS A 54 5.86 -13.09 1.80
C LYS A 54 6.21 -12.70 0.37
N LEU A 55 6.64 -11.45 0.18
CA LEU A 55 7.15 -11.01 -1.12
C LEU A 55 8.41 -11.83 -1.47
N GLU A 56 8.34 -12.62 -2.53
CA GLU A 56 9.48 -13.37 -3.06
C GLU A 56 10.11 -12.61 -4.22
N LEU A 57 11.33 -12.11 -3.99
CA LEU A 57 12.10 -11.44 -5.02
C LEU A 57 12.72 -12.45 -5.98
N THR A 58 12.51 -12.24 -7.27
CA THR A 58 13.11 -13.02 -8.34
C THR A 58 14.51 -12.49 -8.64
N GLN A 59 15.49 -13.39 -8.70
CA GLN A 59 16.86 -13.04 -9.03
C GLN A 59 17.08 -13.05 -10.54
N VAL A 60 17.64 -11.97 -11.07
CA VAL A 60 18.04 -11.88 -12.47
C VAL A 60 19.46 -12.43 -12.62
N SER A 61 19.66 -13.38 -13.53
CA SER A 61 20.96 -14.05 -13.71
C SER A 61 21.16 -14.56 -15.14
N ASN A 62 22.39 -14.92 -15.51
CA ASN A 62 22.68 -15.49 -16.83
C ASN A 62 22.30 -16.97 -16.96
N ASN A 63 21.81 -17.59 -15.89
CA ASN A 63 21.48 -19.02 -15.81
C ASN A 63 20.23 -19.28 -14.95
N ALA A 64 19.26 -18.37 -14.98
CA ALA A 64 18.01 -18.54 -14.25
C ALA A 64 17.31 -19.84 -14.69
N PRO A 65 16.75 -20.62 -13.75
CA PRO A 65 16.10 -21.89 -14.08
C PRO A 65 14.84 -21.65 -14.92
N LEU A 66 14.70 -22.40 -16.01
CA LEU A 66 13.50 -22.42 -16.85
C LEU A 66 12.76 -23.75 -16.64
N SER A 67 11.46 -23.68 -16.37
CA SER A 67 10.64 -24.85 -16.01
C SER A 67 10.10 -25.59 -17.24
N LYS A 68 9.93 -24.89 -18.38
CA LYS A 68 9.33 -25.45 -19.61
C LYS A 68 10.33 -25.88 -20.69
N GLY A 69 11.63 -25.90 -20.37
CA GLY A 69 12.67 -26.40 -21.29
C GLY A 69 12.93 -25.54 -22.53
N VAL A 70 12.53 -24.27 -22.48
CA VAL A 70 12.76 -23.28 -23.55
C VAL A 70 14.24 -22.94 -23.66
N ASP A 71 14.76 -22.79 -24.88
CA ASP A 71 16.11 -22.26 -25.11
C ASP A 71 16.09 -20.74 -25.04
N ILE A 72 16.68 -20.17 -23.97
CA ILE A 72 16.75 -18.72 -23.79
C ILE A 72 17.49 -18.01 -24.93
N GLU A 73 18.42 -18.69 -25.59
CA GLU A 73 19.15 -18.14 -26.73
C GLU A 73 18.29 -18.08 -28.00
N GLU A 74 17.18 -18.83 -28.06
CA GLU A 74 16.18 -18.71 -29.13
C GLU A 74 15.31 -17.47 -28.92
N ILE A 75 14.87 -17.23 -27.67
CA ILE A 75 14.16 -16.00 -27.31
C ILE A 75 15.05 -14.79 -27.62
N LYS A 76 16.28 -14.74 -27.07
CA LYS A 76 17.23 -13.62 -27.30
C LYS A 76 17.50 -13.33 -28.77
N LYS A 77 17.36 -14.33 -29.64
CA LYS A 77 17.61 -14.19 -31.08
C LYS A 77 16.50 -13.47 -31.83
N GLY A 78 15.32 -13.26 -31.25
CA GLY A 78 14.19 -12.52 -31.82
C GLY A 78 14.07 -12.71 -33.32
N LEU A 79 13.40 -13.79 -33.74
CA LEU A 79 13.44 -14.41 -35.06
C LEU A 79 14.11 -13.57 -36.18
N GLN A 80 15.31 -13.96 -36.60
CA GLN A 80 16.06 -13.25 -37.65
C GLN A 80 15.36 -13.32 -39.03
N SER A 81 14.69 -12.21 -39.40
CA SER A 81 14.32 -11.72 -40.74
C SER A 81 13.25 -12.49 -41.55
N THR A 82 12.19 -11.80 -42.00
CA THR A 82 12.17 -11.10 -43.31
C THR A 82 10.86 -10.33 -43.52
N SER A 83 11.03 -9.12 -44.07
CA SER A 83 10.03 -8.26 -44.70
C SER A 83 8.83 -8.97 -45.36
N SER A 84 7.64 -8.55 -44.97
CA SER A 84 6.46 -8.26 -45.81
C SER A 84 6.08 -9.27 -46.90
N SER A 85 4.94 -9.94 -46.73
CA SER A 85 4.04 -10.22 -47.85
C SER A 85 2.62 -9.76 -47.51
N LYS A 86 2.21 -8.64 -48.10
CA LYS A 86 0.79 -8.44 -48.44
C LYS A 86 0.45 -9.49 -49.48
N ASP A 87 -0.34 -10.50 -49.12
CA ASP A 87 -1.11 -11.24 -50.11
C ASP A 87 -2.59 -11.08 -49.79
N GLY A 88 -3.28 -10.44 -50.73
CA GLY A 88 -4.71 -10.19 -50.64
C GLY A 88 -5.47 -11.43 -51.08
N THR A 89 -6.16 -12.06 -50.14
CA THR A 89 -7.38 -12.80 -50.43
C THR A 89 -8.41 -12.44 -49.37
N ASP A 90 -9.49 -11.78 -49.80
CA ASP A 90 -10.66 -11.49 -48.98
C ASP A 90 -11.34 -12.80 -48.56
N ASN A 91 -10.88 -13.38 -47.46
CA ASN A 91 -11.66 -14.28 -46.63
C ASN A 91 -12.11 -13.47 -45.42
N VAL A 92 -13.40 -13.49 -45.13
CA VAL A 92 -14.03 -12.79 -44.01
C VAL A 92 -13.29 -13.16 -42.72
N SER A 93 -12.37 -12.28 -42.31
CA SER A 93 -11.54 -12.48 -41.12
C SER A 93 -12.40 -12.30 -39.88
N PRO A 94 -12.26 -13.15 -38.85
CA PRO A 94 -12.62 -12.75 -37.50
C PRO A 94 -11.99 -11.39 -37.21
N GLN A 95 -12.69 -10.54 -36.46
CA GLN A 95 -12.31 -9.17 -36.17
C GLN A 95 -11.06 -9.12 -35.28
N THR A 96 -9.88 -9.37 -35.86
CA THR A 96 -8.58 -9.31 -35.19
C THR A 96 -8.46 -7.99 -34.45
N LEU A 97 -8.19 -8.07 -33.15
CA LEU A 97 -7.99 -6.89 -32.32
C LEU A 97 -6.65 -6.27 -32.75
N THR A 98 -6.68 -5.01 -33.19
CA THR A 98 -5.44 -4.35 -33.61
C THR A 98 -4.51 -4.21 -32.42
N ASP A 99 -3.33 -4.80 -32.52
CA ASP A 99 -2.23 -4.54 -31.61
C ASP A 99 -1.53 -3.23 -31.98
N PRO A 100 -1.50 -2.21 -31.10
CA PRO A 100 -0.86 -0.93 -31.39
C PRO A 100 0.67 -0.93 -31.21
N TYR A 101 1.26 -2.02 -30.72
CA TYR A 101 2.69 -2.14 -30.42
C TYR A 101 3.48 -2.84 -31.53
N GLU A 102 2.80 -3.49 -32.46
CA GLU A 102 3.40 -4.17 -33.60
C GLU A 102 3.99 -3.21 -34.67
N PRO A 103 5.13 -3.54 -35.31
CA PRO A 103 5.95 -4.73 -35.09
C PRO A 103 6.85 -4.62 -33.86
N ASN A 104 6.87 -5.67 -33.03
CA ASN A 104 7.73 -5.76 -31.85
C ASN A 104 8.29 -7.18 -31.59
N ASP A 105 8.51 -7.95 -32.66
CA ASP A 105 8.95 -9.35 -32.63
C ASP A 105 10.37 -9.60 -32.07
N ASP A 106 11.18 -8.55 -31.84
CA ASP A 106 12.57 -8.69 -31.43
C ASP A 106 13.10 -7.50 -30.59
N SER A 107 14.26 -7.70 -29.94
CA SER A 107 14.89 -6.67 -29.11
C SER A 107 15.20 -5.34 -29.82
N GLY A 108 15.45 -5.36 -31.13
CA GLY A 108 15.71 -4.18 -31.95
C GLY A 108 14.43 -3.43 -32.34
N THR A 109 13.30 -4.12 -32.45
CA THR A 109 11.97 -3.55 -32.72
C THR A 109 11.14 -3.31 -31.47
N ALA A 110 11.61 -3.77 -30.29
CA ALA A 110 10.91 -3.69 -29.01
C ALA A 110 10.19 -2.36 -28.75
N ALA A 111 8.89 -2.44 -28.46
CA ALA A 111 8.03 -1.31 -28.24
C ALA A 111 8.30 -0.65 -26.87
N THR A 112 8.21 0.68 -26.80
CA THR A 112 8.43 1.39 -25.51
C THR A 112 7.15 1.42 -24.70
N ILE A 113 7.19 0.95 -23.46
CA ILE A 113 6.07 1.02 -22.52
C ILE A 113 6.32 2.05 -21.41
N SER A 114 5.24 2.43 -20.74
CA SER A 114 5.28 3.43 -19.67
C SER A 114 5.31 2.75 -18.30
N TYR A 115 6.12 3.28 -17.40
CA TYR A 115 6.18 2.82 -16.01
C TYR A 115 4.87 3.13 -15.27
N ASN A 116 4.44 2.23 -14.37
CA ASN A 116 3.18 2.32 -13.61
C ASN A 116 1.92 2.40 -14.49
N GLN A 117 1.95 1.80 -15.68
CA GLN A 117 0.80 1.74 -16.58
C GLN A 117 0.59 0.34 -17.15
N TYR A 118 -0.69 -0.02 -17.34
CA TYR A 118 -1.05 -1.24 -18.04
C TYR A 118 -0.90 -1.07 -19.55
N THR A 119 -0.22 -2.02 -20.16
CA THR A 119 -0.06 -2.24 -21.59
C THR A 119 -1.05 -3.34 -22.00
N TYR A 120 -1.77 -3.15 -23.11
CA TYR A 120 -2.79 -4.07 -23.59
C TYR A 120 -2.47 -4.47 -25.03
N ALA A 121 -2.15 -5.74 -25.23
CA ALA A 121 -1.63 -6.28 -26.48
C ALA A 121 -2.11 -7.73 -26.64
N ASN A 122 -2.02 -8.28 -27.84
CA ASN A 122 -2.43 -9.64 -28.16
C ASN A 122 -1.38 -10.37 -28.97
N ILE A 123 -1.27 -11.67 -28.71
CA ILE A 123 -0.43 -12.56 -29.51
C ILE A 123 -1.23 -12.99 -30.75
N GLY A 124 -0.79 -12.52 -31.90
CA GLY A 124 -1.41 -12.74 -33.21
C GLY A 124 -1.13 -14.11 -33.81
N THR A 125 0.01 -14.74 -33.47
CA THR A 125 0.39 -16.08 -33.99
C THR A 125 1.15 -16.93 -32.97
N ALA A 126 1.31 -18.22 -33.23
CA ALA A 126 2.06 -19.12 -32.33
C ALA A 126 3.58 -18.84 -32.24
N ILE A 127 4.11 -17.94 -33.07
CA ILE A 127 5.53 -17.57 -33.08
C ILE A 127 5.75 -16.07 -32.81
N ASP A 128 4.67 -15.34 -32.61
CA ASP A 128 4.69 -13.92 -32.28
C ASP A 128 5.26 -13.75 -30.87
N GLN A 129 6.30 -12.94 -30.76
CA GLN A 129 6.95 -12.61 -29.50
C GLN A 129 6.84 -11.12 -29.28
N ASP A 130 6.12 -10.74 -28.25
CA ASP A 130 5.93 -9.34 -27.93
C ASP A 130 7.10 -8.81 -27.09
N TRP A 131 8.03 -8.09 -27.73
CA TRP A 131 9.13 -7.41 -27.04
C TRP A 131 8.77 -5.98 -26.64
N TYR A 132 8.95 -5.67 -25.37
CA TYR A 132 8.86 -4.33 -24.82
C TYR A 132 10.17 -3.89 -24.21
N LYS A 133 10.35 -2.58 -24.11
CA LYS A 133 11.48 -1.96 -23.42
C LYS A 133 11.05 -0.82 -22.51
N ILE A 134 11.78 -0.70 -21.40
CA ILE A 134 11.57 0.35 -20.40
C ILE A 134 12.90 0.71 -19.75
N ASN A 135 13.08 1.99 -19.43
CA ASN A 135 14.26 2.42 -18.67
C ASN A 135 13.97 2.34 -17.17
N LEU A 136 14.75 1.56 -16.44
CA LEU A 136 14.68 1.47 -14.99
C LEU A 136 15.96 2.04 -14.36
N THR A 137 15.83 2.53 -13.14
CA THR A 137 16.94 3.08 -12.35
C THR A 137 17.07 2.32 -11.04
N VAL A 138 18.30 2.01 -10.64
CA VAL A 138 18.58 1.50 -9.30
C VAL A 138 18.09 2.50 -8.25
N SER A 139 17.33 2.01 -7.29
CA SER A 139 16.94 2.79 -6.11
C SER A 139 17.90 2.56 -4.95
N SER A 140 18.04 3.56 -4.09
CA SER A 140 18.65 3.39 -2.77
C SER A 140 17.63 3.00 -1.70
N ASP A 141 16.34 3.04 -2.02
CA ASP A 141 15.27 2.63 -1.12
C ASP A 141 15.03 1.12 -1.27
N PRO A 142 15.26 0.31 -0.22
CA PRO A 142 15.03 -1.13 -0.28
C PRO A 142 13.55 -1.52 -0.46
N ASP A 143 12.61 -0.58 -0.26
CA ASP A 143 11.18 -0.79 -0.50
C ASP A 143 10.75 -0.49 -1.95
N GLU A 144 11.64 0.08 -2.78
CA GLU A 144 11.37 0.31 -4.22
C GLU A 144 11.64 -0.96 -5.04
N ILE A 145 10.69 -1.89 -4.97
CA ILE A 145 10.65 -3.12 -5.77
C ILE A 145 9.83 -2.89 -7.04
N VAL A 146 10.32 -3.38 -8.19
CA VAL A 146 9.59 -3.31 -9.46
C VAL A 146 8.83 -4.61 -9.69
N ALA A 147 7.53 -4.49 -9.97
CA ALA A 147 6.66 -5.58 -10.40
C ALA A 147 6.58 -5.65 -11.93
N PHE A 148 6.67 -6.87 -12.44
CA PHE A 148 6.38 -7.22 -13.82
C PHE A 148 5.26 -8.26 -13.80
N LEU A 149 4.08 -7.87 -14.29
CA LEU A 149 2.88 -8.70 -14.20
C LEU A 149 2.29 -8.89 -15.58
N LEU A 150 2.08 -10.15 -15.99
CA LEU A 150 1.30 -10.52 -17.16
C LEU A 150 0.00 -11.16 -16.69
N LYS A 151 -1.12 -10.57 -17.06
CA LYS A 151 -2.45 -10.98 -16.59
C LYS A 151 -3.43 -11.13 -17.73
N ASP A 152 -4.58 -11.70 -17.39
CA ASP A 152 -5.69 -11.88 -18.32
C ASP A 152 -5.24 -12.63 -19.58
N ILE A 153 -4.34 -13.60 -19.41
CA ILE A 153 -3.94 -14.50 -20.50
C ILE A 153 -5.21 -15.18 -21.03
N PRO A 154 -5.47 -15.16 -22.34
CA PRO A 154 -6.69 -15.73 -22.90
C PRO A 154 -6.87 -17.20 -22.56
N ALA A 155 -8.11 -17.61 -22.27
CA ALA A 155 -8.40 -19.01 -21.95
C ALA A 155 -7.96 -19.95 -23.09
N GLY A 156 -7.29 -21.05 -22.73
CA GLY A 156 -6.73 -22.00 -23.70
C GLY A 156 -5.35 -21.61 -24.25
N CYS A 157 -4.80 -20.48 -23.80
CA CYS A 157 -3.43 -20.07 -24.06
C CYS A 157 -2.54 -20.26 -22.82
N ASP A 158 -1.24 -20.25 -23.05
CA ASP A 158 -0.17 -20.32 -22.07
C ASP A 158 0.94 -19.38 -22.54
N TYR A 159 0.99 -18.19 -21.93
CA TYR A 159 1.95 -17.14 -22.26
C TYR A 159 2.94 -16.99 -21.10
N ASP A 160 4.23 -17.10 -21.41
CA ASP A 160 5.31 -16.95 -20.46
C ASP A 160 5.83 -15.52 -20.45
N LEU A 161 6.37 -15.08 -19.30
CA LEU A 161 6.98 -13.77 -19.13
C LEU A 161 8.50 -13.89 -18.89
N TYR A 162 9.29 -13.18 -19.70
CA TYR A 162 10.74 -13.11 -19.57
C TYR A 162 11.19 -11.66 -19.42
N ILE A 163 12.09 -11.42 -18.47
CA ILE A 163 12.68 -10.11 -18.21
C ILE A 163 14.17 -10.19 -18.51
N PHE A 164 14.70 -9.23 -19.25
CA PHE A 164 16.13 -9.09 -19.48
C PHE A 164 16.65 -7.76 -18.91
N ASP A 165 17.72 -7.82 -18.12
CA ASP A 165 18.43 -6.63 -17.66
C ASP A 165 19.27 -6.01 -18.80
N PRO A 166 19.90 -4.84 -18.58
CA PRO A 166 20.75 -4.19 -19.58
C PRO A 166 21.97 -5.03 -20.04
N ASN A 167 22.32 -6.08 -19.30
CA ASN A 167 23.41 -7.02 -19.63
C ASN A 167 22.88 -8.32 -20.25
N PHE A 168 21.58 -8.43 -20.53
CA PHE A 168 20.88 -9.63 -20.99
C PHE A 168 20.98 -10.85 -20.04
N ASN A 169 21.21 -10.60 -18.74
CA ASN A 169 20.80 -11.55 -17.71
C ASN A 169 19.27 -11.58 -17.65
N TYR A 170 18.68 -12.67 -17.19
CA TYR A 170 17.24 -12.86 -17.25
C TYR A 170 16.61 -13.41 -15.98
N ALA A 171 15.31 -13.18 -15.88
CA ALA A 171 14.36 -13.83 -14.99
C ALA A 171 13.14 -14.25 -15.81
N ALA A 172 12.42 -15.27 -15.35
CA ALA A 172 11.23 -15.75 -16.06
C ALA A 172 10.16 -16.23 -15.08
N SER A 173 8.92 -16.16 -15.52
CA SER A 173 7.75 -16.77 -14.90
C SER A 173 7.02 -17.54 -15.99
N GLN A 174 6.71 -18.80 -15.67
CA GLN A 174 6.23 -19.81 -16.62
C GLN A 174 5.16 -20.67 -15.96
N ASN A 175 4.16 -20.03 -15.37
CA ASN A 175 3.01 -20.71 -14.78
C ASN A 175 2.24 -21.47 -15.88
N PRO A 176 1.60 -22.60 -15.55
CA PRO A 176 0.93 -23.41 -16.55
C PRO A 176 -0.41 -22.80 -17.00
N GLY A 177 -0.72 -22.92 -18.29
CA GLY A 177 -2.00 -22.46 -18.82
C GLY A 177 -2.16 -20.95 -18.74
N ASN A 178 -3.36 -20.46 -18.45
CA ASN A 178 -3.65 -19.02 -18.46
C ASN A 178 -3.54 -18.35 -17.08
N ALA A 179 -2.75 -18.92 -16.18
CA ALA A 179 -2.47 -18.32 -14.88
C ALA A 179 -1.58 -17.08 -15.06
N ASP A 180 -1.81 -16.04 -14.26
CA ASP A 180 -1.00 -14.81 -14.32
C ASP A 180 0.49 -15.13 -14.11
N GLU A 181 1.36 -14.42 -14.81
CA GLU A 181 2.80 -14.43 -14.59
C GLU A 181 3.21 -13.24 -13.73
N ARG A 182 4.07 -13.47 -12.73
CA ARG A 182 4.45 -12.45 -11.74
C ARG A 182 5.93 -12.55 -11.43
N ILE A 183 6.64 -11.43 -11.59
CA ILE A 183 8.05 -11.30 -11.26
C ILE A 183 8.24 -10.00 -10.48
N TYR A 184 8.88 -10.09 -9.31
CA TYR A 184 9.24 -8.93 -8.49
C TYR A 184 10.75 -8.83 -8.42
N ILE A 185 11.32 -7.70 -8.84
CA ILE A 185 12.77 -7.51 -8.93
C ILE A 185 13.17 -6.27 -8.14
N ASP A 186 14.19 -6.44 -7.29
CA ASP A 186 15.02 -5.35 -6.81
C ASP A 186 16.00 -4.96 -7.93
N VAL A 187 15.84 -3.77 -8.51
CA VAL A 187 16.61 -3.33 -9.67
C VAL A 187 18.05 -3.01 -9.27
N GLN A 188 18.98 -3.87 -9.67
CA GLN A 188 20.42 -3.74 -9.37
C GLN A 188 21.24 -3.10 -10.51
N THR A 189 20.64 -2.85 -11.67
CA THR A 189 21.32 -2.22 -12.82
C THR A 189 20.40 -1.23 -13.53
N SER A 190 20.83 0.03 -13.62
CA SER A 190 20.13 1.06 -14.36
C SER A 190 20.34 0.89 -15.87
N GLY A 191 19.29 1.13 -16.65
CA GLY A 191 19.36 1.11 -18.11
C GLY A 191 18.08 0.60 -18.75
N THR A 192 18.19 0.21 -20.02
CA THR A 192 17.08 -0.40 -20.76
C THR A 192 16.91 -1.84 -20.33
N TRP A 193 15.76 -2.13 -19.73
CA TRP A 193 15.28 -3.48 -19.48
C TRP A 193 14.32 -3.89 -20.59
N TYR A 194 14.32 -5.16 -20.93
CA TYR A 194 13.39 -5.74 -21.90
C TYR A 194 12.40 -6.67 -21.18
N VAL A 195 11.16 -6.64 -21.63
CA VAL A 195 10.06 -7.46 -21.13
C VAL A 195 9.47 -8.18 -22.31
N VAL A 196 9.43 -9.50 -22.26
CA VAL A 196 9.09 -10.33 -23.42
C VAL A 196 7.96 -11.27 -23.04
N VAL A 197 6.86 -11.21 -23.79
CA VAL A 197 5.74 -12.14 -23.67
C VAL A 197 5.87 -13.16 -24.79
N VAL A 198 5.88 -14.44 -24.43
CA VAL A 198 6.09 -15.54 -25.39
C VAL A 198 4.93 -16.53 -25.29
N PRO A 199 4.24 -16.87 -26.39
CA PRO A 199 3.24 -17.92 -26.39
C PRO A 199 3.91 -19.30 -26.31
N TYR A 200 3.97 -19.88 -25.12
CA TYR A 200 4.42 -21.26 -24.95
C TYR A 200 3.46 -22.24 -25.63
N SER A 201 2.14 -22.01 -25.49
CA SER A 201 1.13 -22.76 -26.23
C SER A 201 -0.16 -21.96 -26.44
N GLY A 202 -0.77 -22.10 -27.62
CA GLY A 202 -1.96 -21.32 -27.98
C GLY A 202 -1.65 -19.83 -28.23
N TYR A 203 -2.56 -19.16 -28.92
CA TYR A 203 -2.56 -17.71 -29.10
C TYR A 203 -4.00 -17.24 -29.36
N ASN A 204 -4.24 -15.94 -29.21
CA ASN A 204 -5.55 -15.34 -29.45
C ASN A 204 -5.39 -13.88 -29.90
N ASP A 205 -5.54 -13.68 -31.21
CA ASP A 205 -5.48 -12.40 -31.92
C ASP A 205 -6.73 -11.50 -31.72
N ASN A 206 -7.69 -11.96 -30.91
CA ASN A 206 -8.94 -11.25 -30.61
C ASN A 206 -9.09 -10.91 -29.11
N ALA A 207 -8.09 -11.24 -28.28
CA ALA A 207 -8.13 -10.99 -26.84
C ALA A 207 -6.79 -10.48 -26.34
N ASN A 208 -6.81 -9.30 -25.73
CA ASN A 208 -5.61 -8.72 -25.15
C ASN A 208 -5.27 -9.40 -23.81
N TYR A 209 -3.98 -9.67 -23.59
CA TYR A 209 -3.43 -9.78 -22.25
C TYR A 209 -3.23 -8.37 -21.66
N LYS A 210 -2.90 -8.31 -20.36
CA LYS A 210 -2.48 -7.07 -19.68
C LYS A 210 -1.07 -7.22 -19.13
N LEU A 211 -0.16 -6.35 -19.56
CA LEU A 211 1.20 -6.26 -19.02
C LEU A 211 1.34 -5.01 -18.14
N PHE A 212 1.93 -5.16 -16.96
CA PHE A 212 2.25 -4.05 -16.06
C PHE A 212 3.73 -4.09 -15.70
N VAL A 213 4.38 -2.92 -15.77
CA VAL A 213 5.72 -2.70 -15.21
C VAL A 213 5.68 -1.44 -14.36
N GLY A 214 5.98 -1.55 -13.08
CA GLY A 214 5.81 -0.44 -12.15
C GLY A 214 6.20 -0.78 -10.71
N ASP A 215 5.86 0.11 -9.80
CA ASP A 215 6.10 -0.08 -8.37
C ASP A 215 5.28 -1.28 -7.87
N ALA A 216 5.95 -2.23 -7.22
CA ALA A 216 5.29 -3.39 -6.63
C ALA A 216 4.39 -2.97 -5.47
N TRP A 217 4.86 -2.04 -4.63
CA TRP A 217 4.08 -1.50 -3.53
C TRP A 217 3.18 -0.35 -4.02
N GLN A 218 1.88 -0.52 -3.85
CA GLN A 218 0.86 0.47 -4.16
C GLN A 218 0.21 0.99 -2.88
N ASN A 219 -0.28 2.23 -2.92
CA ASN A 219 -1.03 2.80 -1.81
C ASN A 219 -2.53 2.56 -2.00
N GLY A 220 -3.22 2.27 -0.90
CA GLY A 220 -4.67 2.07 -0.88
C GLY A 220 -5.30 2.62 0.39
N THR A 221 -6.63 2.71 0.37
CA THR A 221 -7.41 3.21 1.50
C THR A 221 -8.77 2.53 1.52
N THR A 222 -9.31 2.28 2.71
CA THR A 222 -10.69 1.81 2.87
C THR A 222 -11.73 2.92 2.64
N GLY A 223 -11.31 4.19 2.57
CA GLY A 223 -12.18 5.31 2.83
C GLY A 223 -12.71 5.28 4.27
N TRP A 224 -13.65 6.18 4.60
CA TRP A 224 -14.34 6.15 5.88
C TRP A 224 -15.40 5.04 5.88
N MET A 225 -15.19 4.03 6.73
CA MET A 225 -16.09 2.90 6.89
C MET A 225 -16.96 3.08 8.14
N PRO A 226 -18.30 2.93 8.02
CA PRO A 226 -19.16 2.84 9.19
C PRO A 226 -18.92 1.50 9.92
N THR A 227 -18.62 1.57 11.21
CA THR A 227 -18.25 0.38 11.98
C THR A 227 -19.44 -0.37 12.59
N ASN A 228 -20.62 0.27 12.65
CA ASN A 228 -21.78 -0.17 13.42
C ASN A 228 -21.54 -0.38 14.93
N LEU A 229 -20.37 0.02 15.45
CA LEU A 229 -20.07 -0.02 16.87
C LEU A 229 -20.85 1.07 17.61
N THR A 230 -21.26 0.80 18.84
CA THR A 230 -22.02 1.76 19.66
C THR A 230 -21.52 1.80 21.09
N PHE A 231 -20.99 2.95 21.52
CA PHE A 231 -20.47 3.15 22.87
C PHE A 231 -21.32 4.19 23.61
N ASN A 232 -22.00 3.75 24.67
CA ASN A 232 -22.90 4.60 25.44
C ASN A 232 -22.20 5.19 26.67
N PHE A 233 -22.22 6.51 26.77
CA PHE A 233 -21.71 7.26 27.89
C PHE A 233 -22.82 7.66 28.86
N THR A 234 -22.54 7.49 30.14
CA THR A 234 -23.41 7.86 31.27
C THR A 234 -22.55 8.46 32.37
N SER A 235 -23.16 9.18 33.30
CA SER A 235 -22.44 9.73 34.46
C SER A 235 -21.68 8.67 35.26
N SER A 236 -22.15 7.41 35.27
CA SER A 236 -21.50 6.30 35.98
C SER A 236 -20.22 5.77 35.33
N ASN A 237 -19.98 6.03 34.03
CA ASN A 237 -18.83 5.47 33.31
C ASN A 237 -17.82 6.52 32.82
N VAL A 238 -18.03 7.80 33.11
CA VAL A 238 -17.04 8.85 32.86
C VAL A 238 -15.72 8.53 33.58
N GLY A 239 -14.60 8.68 32.88
CA GLY A 239 -13.26 8.36 33.39
C GLY A 239 -12.91 6.88 33.34
N THR A 240 -13.85 6.00 32.99
CA THR A 240 -13.62 4.55 32.85
C THR A 240 -13.50 4.15 31.38
N ILE A 241 -12.74 3.09 31.12
CA ILE A 241 -12.68 2.47 29.80
C ILE A 241 -13.91 1.55 29.65
N LEU A 242 -14.62 1.68 28.54
CA LEU A 242 -15.77 0.84 28.22
C LEU A 242 -15.35 -0.58 27.77
N PRO A 243 -16.27 -1.56 27.79
CA PRO A 243 -16.04 -2.83 27.11
C PRO A 243 -15.76 -2.62 25.62
N TYR A 244 -14.80 -3.37 25.08
CA TYR A 244 -14.49 -3.29 23.66
C TYR A 244 -15.58 -3.95 22.80
N GLN A 245 -15.64 -3.55 21.54
CA GLN A 245 -16.41 -4.20 20.49
C GLN A 245 -15.49 -4.50 19.30
N ILE A 246 -15.86 -5.48 18.47
CA ILE A 246 -15.00 -5.95 17.38
C ILE A 246 -15.47 -5.32 16.07
N PHE A 247 -14.55 -4.67 15.38
CA PHE A 247 -14.68 -4.32 13.97
C PHE A 247 -13.87 -5.34 13.14
N ASP A 248 -14.54 -6.10 12.28
CA ASP A 248 -13.93 -7.24 11.59
C ASP A 248 -13.68 -6.94 10.11
N LEU A 249 -12.40 -6.92 9.71
CA LEU A 249 -11.96 -6.74 8.33
C LEU A 249 -11.34 -8.02 7.72
N SER A 250 -11.39 -9.14 8.44
CA SER A 250 -10.63 -10.35 8.09
C SER A 250 -10.97 -10.89 6.69
N TYR A 251 -12.21 -10.69 6.24
CA TYR A 251 -12.71 -11.19 4.95
C TYR A 251 -13.21 -10.09 4.02
N ASP A 252 -12.80 -8.84 4.25
CA ASP A 252 -13.19 -7.75 3.35
C ASP A 252 -12.49 -7.91 1.98
N ALA A 253 -13.26 -8.22 0.94
CA ALA A 253 -12.75 -8.47 -0.41
C ALA A 253 -12.31 -7.19 -1.14
N SER A 254 -12.65 -6.01 -0.63
CA SER A 254 -12.18 -4.74 -1.20
C SER A 254 -10.76 -4.38 -0.75
N ILE A 255 -10.25 -5.06 0.27
CA ILE A 255 -8.91 -4.88 0.83
C ILE A 255 -8.02 -6.00 0.29
N PRO A 256 -6.91 -5.68 -0.40
CA PRO A 256 -5.92 -6.67 -0.83
C PRO A 256 -5.39 -7.48 0.35
N ASP A 257 -5.12 -8.77 0.15
CA ASP A 257 -4.66 -9.67 1.23
C ASP A 257 -3.29 -9.25 1.79
N SER A 258 -2.42 -8.73 0.91
CA SER A 258 -1.12 -8.14 1.24
C SER A 258 -1.19 -6.77 1.94
N ALA A 259 -2.37 -6.21 2.19
CA ALA A 259 -2.50 -4.85 2.71
C ALA A 259 -1.96 -4.72 4.14
N VAL A 260 -0.95 -3.87 4.30
CA VAL A 260 -0.35 -3.50 5.59
C VAL A 260 -0.64 -2.03 5.92
N VAL A 261 -0.97 -1.77 7.19
CA VAL A 261 -1.39 -0.48 7.71
C VAL A 261 -0.26 0.54 7.62
N ARG A 262 -0.58 1.71 7.07
CA ARG A 262 0.25 2.92 7.14
C ARG A 262 -0.21 3.84 8.25
N TYR A 263 -1.51 4.13 8.30
CA TYR A 263 -2.12 4.86 9.42
C TYR A 263 -3.59 4.53 9.56
N ILE A 264 -4.12 4.76 10.76
CA ILE A 264 -5.52 4.54 11.10
C ILE A 264 -6.09 5.84 11.66
N GLN A 265 -7.30 6.19 11.22
CA GLN A 265 -8.09 7.25 11.83
C GLN A 265 -9.42 6.71 12.33
N ILE A 266 -9.86 7.16 13.51
CA ILE A 266 -11.15 6.83 14.09
C ILE A 266 -11.84 8.14 14.44
N ASP A 267 -12.99 8.42 13.85
CA ASP A 267 -13.67 9.70 14.05
C ASP A 267 -14.42 9.77 15.40
N SER A 268 -15.04 10.93 15.65
CA SER A 268 -15.84 11.19 16.85
C SER A 268 -17.35 11.24 16.54
N THR A 269 -17.81 10.55 15.50
CA THR A 269 -19.22 10.57 15.07
C THR A 269 -20.13 9.97 16.14
N GLY A 270 -21.27 10.62 16.42
CA GLY A 270 -22.23 10.15 17.43
C GLY A 270 -23.28 11.20 17.81
N THR A 271 -23.96 10.98 18.93
CA THR A 271 -25.02 11.85 19.47
C THR A 271 -24.76 12.24 20.93
N GLY A 272 -25.17 13.43 21.33
CA GLY A 272 -24.85 13.99 22.65
C GLY A 272 -23.54 14.78 22.65
N ASN A 273 -23.06 15.15 23.84
CA ASN A 273 -21.86 15.97 23.98
C ASN A 273 -20.94 15.42 25.06
N TRP A 274 -19.71 15.08 24.68
CA TRP A 274 -18.63 14.58 25.53
C TRP A 274 -17.32 15.29 25.18
N GLY A 275 -16.33 15.19 26.07
CA GLY A 275 -15.04 15.84 25.91
C GLY A 275 -13.90 14.95 26.37
N ASN A 276 -12.73 15.25 25.81
CA ASN A 276 -11.48 14.57 26.08
C ASN A 276 -11.58 13.05 25.88
N GLN A 277 -12.01 12.64 24.69
CA GLN A 277 -12.07 11.24 24.31
C GLN A 277 -10.68 10.71 23.97
N VAL A 278 -10.39 9.51 24.47
CA VAL A 278 -9.30 8.65 24.01
C VAL A 278 -9.91 7.41 23.37
N LYS A 279 -9.42 7.04 22.19
CA LYS A 279 -9.89 5.86 21.44
C LYS A 279 -8.77 4.84 21.44
N TYR A 280 -9.13 3.59 21.66
CA TYR A 280 -8.20 2.47 21.78
C TYR A 280 -8.52 1.45 20.69
N LEU A 281 -7.48 0.89 20.10
CA LEU A 281 -7.57 -0.15 19.08
C LEU A 281 -6.51 -1.21 19.36
N TYR A 282 -6.92 -2.46 19.45
CA TYR A 282 -6.02 -3.57 19.73
C TYR A 282 -5.62 -4.28 18.44
N SER A 283 -4.33 -4.60 18.31
CA SER A 283 -3.87 -5.58 17.32
C SER A 283 -3.43 -6.85 18.02
N ALA A 284 -4.05 -7.96 17.63
CA ALA A 284 -3.67 -9.28 18.08
C ALA A 284 -2.36 -9.78 17.42
N GLN A 285 -1.95 -9.16 16.31
CA GLN A 285 -0.66 -9.43 15.68
C GLN A 285 0.52 -8.99 16.56
N THR A 286 0.44 -7.79 17.15
CA THR A 286 1.48 -7.21 18.02
C THR A 286 1.18 -7.35 19.51
N ASP A 287 0.04 -7.96 19.87
CA ASP A 287 -0.45 -8.06 21.25
C ASP A 287 -0.45 -6.71 21.99
N THR A 288 -0.86 -5.65 21.29
CA THR A 288 -0.73 -4.27 21.76
C THR A 288 -1.99 -3.46 21.53
N TRP A 289 -2.35 -2.64 22.52
CA TRP A 289 -3.33 -1.57 22.38
C TRP A 289 -2.65 -0.29 21.90
N TYR A 290 -3.09 0.21 20.75
CA TYR A 290 -2.77 1.54 20.24
C TYR A 290 -3.84 2.53 20.66
N GLU A 291 -3.47 3.80 20.80
CA GLU A 291 -4.38 4.86 21.26
C GLU A 291 -4.23 6.15 20.46
N THR A 292 -5.26 6.99 20.53
CA THR A 292 -5.21 8.38 20.06
C THR A 292 -4.80 9.31 21.20
N PHE A 293 -4.20 10.47 20.91
CA PHE A 293 -4.20 11.55 21.91
C PHE A 293 -5.63 12.10 22.09
N VAL A 294 -5.83 12.74 23.23
CA VAL A 294 -7.09 13.38 23.60
C VAL A 294 -7.56 14.34 22.49
N GLY A 295 -8.72 14.08 21.92
CA GLY A 295 -9.31 14.94 20.87
C GLY A 295 -8.68 14.81 19.48
N LEU A 296 -7.76 13.86 19.27
CA LEU A 296 -7.30 13.49 17.93
C LEU A 296 -8.11 12.32 17.35
N ASP A 297 -8.10 12.24 16.03
CA ASP A 297 -8.67 11.11 15.29
C ASP A 297 -7.60 10.12 14.83
N TYR A 298 -6.29 10.42 14.97
CA TYR A 298 -5.19 9.55 14.54
C TYR A 298 -4.73 8.60 15.65
N VAL A 299 -4.60 7.32 15.30
CA VAL A 299 -3.99 6.30 16.15
C VAL A 299 -2.47 6.41 16.07
N LEU A 300 -1.80 6.38 17.22
CA LEU A 300 -0.37 6.67 17.36
C LEU A 300 0.47 5.40 17.44
N ASP A 301 1.77 5.54 17.15
CA ASP A 301 2.81 4.53 17.35
C ASP A 301 2.51 3.17 16.70
N ILE A 302 1.73 3.18 15.62
CA ILE A 302 1.50 2.02 14.76
C ILE A 302 2.85 1.65 14.10
N PRO A 303 3.32 0.40 14.24
CA PRO A 303 4.50 -0.08 13.53
C PRO A 303 4.28 0.09 12.03
N GLU A 304 5.20 0.81 11.38
CA GLU A 304 5.12 1.07 9.96
C GLU A 304 5.13 -0.25 9.19
N ASP A 305 4.18 -0.40 8.26
CA ASP A 305 4.20 -1.39 7.18
C ASP A 305 4.31 -2.86 7.60
N THR A 306 3.90 -3.18 8.82
CA THR A 306 3.97 -4.54 9.35
C THR A 306 2.62 -5.08 9.79
N LEU A 307 1.71 -4.23 10.26
CA LEU A 307 0.39 -4.65 10.70
C LEU A 307 -0.53 -4.90 9.52
N TYR A 308 -1.11 -6.09 9.41
CA TYR A 308 -2.07 -6.37 8.34
C TYR A 308 -3.40 -5.67 8.57
N VAL A 309 -4.03 -5.15 7.51
CA VAL A 309 -5.34 -4.50 7.63
C VAL A 309 -6.44 -5.54 7.90
N LYS A 310 -6.36 -6.70 7.23
CA LYS A 310 -7.35 -7.79 7.32
C LYS A 310 -7.18 -8.57 8.61
N GLN A 311 -7.78 -8.04 9.66
CA GLN A 311 -7.88 -8.70 10.96
C GLN A 311 -9.10 -8.21 11.72
N GLN A 312 -9.36 -8.84 12.87
CA GLN A 312 -10.30 -8.32 13.85
C GLN A 312 -9.64 -7.20 14.66
N TRP A 313 -10.30 -6.06 14.72
CA TRP A 313 -9.87 -4.87 15.45
C TRP A 313 -10.81 -4.63 16.64
N PRO A 314 -10.46 -5.10 17.85
CA PRO A 314 -11.14 -4.68 19.07
C PRO A 314 -10.93 -3.18 19.31
N ILE A 315 -12.04 -2.45 19.43
CA ILE A 315 -12.06 -1.01 19.64
C ILE A 315 -12.74 -0.70 20.96
N THR A 316 -12.19 0.22 21.73
CA THR A 316 -12.86 0.79 22.91
C THR A 316 -12.52 2.27 23.10
N THR A 317 -13.09 2.89 24.11
CA THR A 317 -12.91 4.32 24.38
C THR A 317 -13.11 4.65 25.86
N LYS A 318 -12.60 5.83 26.23
CA LYS A 318 -12.80 6.50 27.51
C LYS A 318 -13.00 7.99 27.24
N ILE A 319 -13.85 8.63 28.03
CA ILE A 319 -14.05 10.09 28.04
C ILE A 319 -13.72 10.66 29.42
N GLN A 320 -13.29 11.92 29.48
CA GLN A 320 -13.12 12.64 30.76
C GLN A 320 -14.34 13.47 31.13
N TYR A 321 -15.08 13.97 30.13
CA TYR A 321 -16.20 14.86 30.35
C TYR A 321 -17.43 14.39 29.61
N LEU A 322 -18.59 14.49 30.27
CA LEU A 322 -19.90 14.27 29.68
C LEU A 322 -20.77 15.49 30.00
N TYR A 323 -21.19 16.20 28.96
CA TYR A 323 -21.92 17.47 29.07
C TYR A 323 -23.44 17.31 28.88
N THR A 324 -23.89 16.07 28.68
CA THR A 324 -25.28 15.68 28.47
C THR A 324 -25.63 14.50 29.40
N PRO A 325 -26.90 14.23 29.75
CA PRO A 325 -27.23 13.11 30.63
C PRO A 325 -26.73 11.76 30.10
N ILE A 326 -26.79 11.61 28.77
CA ILE A 326 -26.28 10.48 28.01
C ILE A 326 -25.65 10.99 26.72
N ALA A 327 -24.65 10.26 26.21
CA ALA A 327 -24.12 10.43 24.86
C ALA A 327 -23.79 9.07 24.25
N THR A 328 -23.72 9.00 22.93
CA THR A 328 -23.44 7.77 22.19
C THR A 328 -22.39 8.07 21.13
N TRP A 329 -21.30 7.31 21.13
CA TRP A 329 -20.29 7.35 20.07
C TRP A 329 -20.50 6.16 19.13
N THR A 330 -20.58 6.45 17.83
CA THR A 330 -20.75 5.50 16.73
C THR A 330 -19.68 5.76 15.68
N PRO A 331 -18.45 5.23 15.88
CA PRO A 331 -17.31 5.63 15.06
C PRO A 331 -17.41 5.18 13.61
N ASN A 332 -16.89 6.01 12.72
CA ASN A 332 -16.35 5.56 11.45
C ASN A 332 -14.83 5.40 11.59
N ILE A 333 -14.26 4.48 10.82
CA ILE A 333 -12.83 4.20 10.81
C ILE A 333 -12.28 4.28 9.39
N TYR A 334 -11.04 4.75 9.27
CA TYR A 334 -10.31 4.88 8.02
C TYR A 334 -8.96 4.20 8.18
N PHE A 335 -8.64 3.30 7.24
CA PHE A 335 -7.30 2.71 7.11
C PHE A 335 -6.68 3.22 5.81
N ALA A 336 -5.51 3.84 5.92
CA ALA A 336 -4.57 3.90 4.81
C ALA A 336 -3.60 2.73 4.92
N TYR A 337 -3.29 2.13 3.78
CA TYR A 337 -2.42 0.97 3.70
C TYR A 337 -1.55 1.02 2.45
N LYS A 338 -0.48 0.22 2.46
CA LYS A 338 0.21 -0.19 1.25
C LYS A 338 -0.03 -1.67 1.01
N TYR A 339 0.04 -2.10 -0.23
CA TYR A 339 -0.18 -3.49 -0.63
C TYR A 339 0.69 -3.82 -1.84
N ILE A 340 1.00 -5.09 -2.03
CA ILE A 340 1.70 -5.53 -3.24
C ILE A 340 0.68 -5.70 -4.35
N ILE A 341 0.97 -5.13 -5.52
CA ILE A 341 0.20 -5.38 -6.73
C ILE A 341 0.49 -6.81 -7.21
N GLU A 342 -0.59 -7.55 -7.40
CA GLU A 342 -0.62 -8.97 -7.76
C GLU A 342 -1.26 -9.18 -9.10
#